data_AF-A0A9Q3X7T8-F1
#
_entry.id   AF-A0A9Q3X7T8-F1
#
_cell.length_a   1.000
_cell.length_b   1.000
_cell.length_c   1.000
_cell.angle_alpha   90.00
_cell.angle_beta   90.00
_cell.angle_gamma   90.00
#
_symmetry.space_group_name_H-M   'P 1'
#
loop_
_entity.id
_entity.type
_entity.pdbx_description
1 polymer ?
#
loop_
_entity_poly.entity_id
_entity_poly.type
_entity_poly.pdbx_seq_one_letter_code
_entity_poly.pdbx_strand_id
1 'polypeptide(L)' 'MTKDELRAELERQEQRYKDVYGGEVTTYAAQPEPERKPWRKRASLLDQAFAQEIQKIEQELKAEEP' A
#
# COMPACT_ATOMS: atom_id res chain seq x y z
N MET A 1 37.50 -20.95 -1.28
CA MET A 1 36.15 -20.42 -1.49
C MET A 1 36.10 -18.99 -1.00
N THR A 2 36.41 -18.06 -1.91
CA THR A 2 36.14 -16.65 -1.67
C THR A 2 34.67 -16.36 -1.93
N LYS A 3 34.17 -15.24 -1.38
CA LYS A 3 32.77 -14.83 -1.58
C LYS A 3 32.43 -14.63 -3.06
N ASP A 4 33.40 -14.19 -3.84
CA ASP A 4 33.21 -13.90 -5.26
C ASP A 4 33.13 -15.18 -6.10
N GLU A 5 33.96 -16.18 -5.78
CA GLU A 5 33.85 -17.54 -6.37
C GLU A 5 32.48 -18.16 -6.09
N LEU A 6 31.98 -18.05 -4.85
CA LEU A 6 30.67 -18.60 -4.47
C LEU A 6 29.51 -17.91 -5.20
N ARG A 7 29.59 -16.59 -5.42
CA ARG A 7 28.57 -15.88 -6.21
C ARG A 7 28.56 -16.34 -7.67
N ALA A 8 29.74 -16.48 -8.27
CA ALA A 8 29.85 -16.94 -9.66
C ALA A 8 29.36 -18.39 -9.84
N GLU A 9 29.61 -19.26 -8.87
CA GLU A 9 29.11 -20.65 -8.88
C GLU A 9 27.58 -20.69 -8.79
N LEU A 10 26.97 -19.91 -7.88
CA LEU A 10 25.52 -19.82 -7.71
C LEU A 10 24.82 -19.29 -8.96
N GLU A 11 25.36 -18.26 -9.59
CA GLU A 11 24.80 -17.67 -10.82
C GLU A 11 24.79 -18.69 -11.98
N ARG A 12 25.87 -19.47 -12.12
CA ARG A 12 25.94 -20.56 -13.12
C ARG A 12 24.93 -21.67 -12.85
N GLN A 13 24.69 -22.00 -11.57
CA GLN A 13 23.70 -23.00 -11.18
C GLN A 13 22.28 -22.53 -11.47
N GLU A 14 21.97 -21.26 -11.15
CA GLU A 14 20.69 -20.64 -11.44
C GLU A 14 20.39 -20.64 -12.94
N GLN A 15 21.35 -20.18 -13.76
CA GLN A 15 21.19 -20.12 -15.22
C GLN A 15 20.98 -21.52 -15.80
N ARG A 16 21.78 -22.51 -15.36
CA ARG A 16 21.62 -23.90 -15.80
C ARG A 16 20.27 -24.47 -15.41
N TYR A 17 19.78 -24.18 -14.21
CA TYR A 17 18.48 -24.67 -13.74
C TYR A 17 17.32 -24.11 -14.55
N LYS A 18 17.37 -22.82 -14.90
CA LYS A 18 16.41 -22.16 -15.77
C LYS A 18 16.45 -22.71 -17.21
N ASP A 19 17.64 -22.76 -17.82
CA ASP A 19 17.78 -23.06 -19.24
C ASP A 19 17.64 -24.56 -19.57
N VAL A 20 18.16 -25.44 -18.71
CA VAL A 20 18.23 -26.89 -18.99
C VAL A 20 17.02 -27.64 -18.42
N TYR A 21 16.61 -27.29 -17.22
CA TYR A 21 15.56 -28.01 -16.50
C TYR A 21 14.21 -27.29 -16.54
N GLY A 22 14.15 -26.05 -17.08
CA GLY A 22 12.92 -25.27 -17.17
C GLY A 22 12.30 -24.95 -15.81
N GLY A 23 13.11 -24.99 -14.73
CA GLY A 23 12.62 -24.83 -13.38
C GLY A 23 12.41 -23.35 -13.01
N GLU A 24 11.37 -23.07 -12.25
CA GLU A 24 11.13 -21.74 -11.70
C GLU A 24 12.01 -21.51 -10.46
N VAL A 25 12.72 -20.38 -10.43
CA VAL A 25 13.55 -19.98 -9.29
C VAL A 25 12.73 -19.04 -8.42
N THR A 26 12.27 -19.51 -7.27
CA THR A 26 11.57 -18.69 -6.27
C THR A 26 12.59 -17.89 -5.45
N THR A 27 12.83 -16.64 -5.81
CA THR A 27 13.59 -15.72 -4.97
C THR A 27 12.74 -15.33 -3.76
N TYR A 28 13.10 -15.81 -2.58
CA TYR A 28 12.49 -15.36 -1.31
C TYR A 28 12.98 -13.94 -0.97
N ALA A 29 12.46 -12.95 -1.70
CA ALA A 29 12.60 -11.55 -1.31
C ALA A 29 11.67 -11.28 -0.12
N ALA A 30 12.10 -10.44 0.81
CA ALA A 30 11.21 -9.93 1.84
C ALA A 30 10.04 -9.20 1.18
N GLN A 31 8.80 -9.47 1.61
CA GLN A 31 7.67 -8.67 1.16
C GLN A 31 7.92 -7.21 1.56
N PRO A 32 7.67 -6.24 0.66
CA PRO A 32 7.75 -4.83 1.04
C PRO A 32 6.79 -4.56 2.19
N GLU A 33 7.17 -3.65 3.10
CA GLU A 33 6.26 -3.24 4.18
C GLU A 33 4.90 -2.81 3.59
N PRO A 34 3.78 -3.22 4.20
CA PRO A 34 2.46 -2.85 3.69
C PRO A 34 2.30 -1.34 3.67
N GLU A 35 1.63 -0.83 2.63
CA GLU A 35 1.34 0.60 2.49
C GLU A 35 0.55 1.09 3.72
N ARG A 36 1.19 1.91 4.55
CA ARG A 36 0.56 2.49 5.74
C ARG A 36 -0.31 3.68 5.34
N LYS A 37 -1.53 3.44 4.90
CA LYS A 37 -2.51 4.53 4.75
C LYS A 37 -2.78 5.17 6.13
N PRO A 38 -2.75 6.50 6.26
CA PRO A 38 -3.08 7.15 7.52
C PRO A 38 -4.50 6.78 7.92
N TRP A 39 -4.69 6.31 9.15
CA TRP A 39 -6.01 5.96 9.66
C TRP A 39 -6.92 7.19 9.61
N ARG A 40 -8.00 7.11 8.83
CA ARG A 40 -9.04 8.14 8.79
C ARG A 40 -10.26 7.64 9.54
N LYS A 41 -10.67 8.37 10.58
CA LYS A 41 -11.94 8.11 11.28
C LYS A 41 -13.10 8.37 10.31
N ARG A 42 -14.00 7.40 10.14
CA ARG A 42 -15.27 7.62 9.43
C ARG A 42 -16.17 8.49 10.29
N ALA A 43 -16.83 9.47 9.70
CA ALA A 43 -17.82 10.29 10.40
C ALA A 43 -18.94 9.39 10.95
N SER A 44 -19.24 9.52 12.23
CA SER A 44 -20.36 8.83 12.86
C SER A 44 -21.69 9.40 12.37
N LEU A 45 -22.80 8.70 12.65
CA LEU A 45 -24.15 9.19 12.31
C LEU A 45 -24.42 10.57 12.95
N LEU A 46 -23.96 10.76 14.19
CA LEU A 46 -24.09 12.02 14.91
C LEU A 46 -23.27 13.13 14.27
N ASP A 47 -22.04 12.83 13.82
CA ASP A 47 -21.19 13.82 13.13
C ASP A 47 -21.84 14.28 11.82
N GLN A 48 -22.52 13.37 11.11
CA GLN A 48 -23.24 13.69 9.88
C GLN A 48 -24.48 14.56 10.14
N ALA A 49 -25.29 14.21 11.14
CA ALA A 49 -26.46 14.99 11.52
C ALA A 49 -26.08 16.40 11.98
N PHE A 50 -24.99 16.52 12.75
CA PHE A 50 -24.47 17.81 13.19
C PHE A 50 -24.02 18.67 11.99
N ALA A 51 -23.24 18.10 11.07
CA ALA A 51 -22.82 18.82 9.87
C ALA A 51 -23.99 19.29 9.00
N GLN A 52 -25.05 18.49 8.90
CA GLN A 52 -26.27 18.88 8.19
C GLN A 52 -27.00 20.04 8.89
N GLU A 53 -27.03 20.05 10.23
CA GLU A 53 -27.69 21.13 10.97
C GLU A 53 -26.94 22.46 10.84
N ILE A 54 -25.61 22.43 10.90
CA ILE A 54 -24.78 23.61 10.64
C ILE A 54 -25.05 24.15 9.23
N GLN A 55 -25.12 23.28 8.21
CA GLN A 55 -25.43 23.69 6.84
C GLN A 55 -26.79 24.35 6.69
N LYS A 56 -27.83 23.90 7.43
CA LYS A 56 -29.14 24.54 7.40
C LYS A 56 -29.10 25.94 8.01
N ILE A 57 -28.45 26.08 9.17
CA ILE A 57 -28.32 27.36 9.87
C ILE A 57 -27.56 28.37 8.98
N GLU A 58 -26.49 27.94 8.32
CA GLU A 58 -25.75 28.79 7.38
C GLU A 58 -26.62 29.23 6.19
N GLN A 59 -27.49 28.36 5.67
CA GLN A 59 -28.41 28.71 4.58
C GLN A 59 -29.48 29.70 5.02
N GLU A 60 -30.05 29.51 6.22
CA GLU A 60 -31.03 30.42 6.81
C GLU A 60 -30.43 31.81 7.04
N LEU A 61 -29.23 31.87 7.63
CA LEU A 61 -28.51 33.13 7.86
C LEU A 61 -28.26 33.88 6.55
N LYS A 62 -27.80 33.15 5.52
CA LYS A 62 -27.53 33.74 4.20
C LYS A 62 -28.80 34.19 3.48
N ALA A 63 -29.95 33.57 3.75
CA ALA A 63 -31.23 33.99 3.20
C ALA A 63 -31.82 35.20 3.93
N GLU A 64 -31.40 35.44 5.17
CA GLU A 64 -31.84 36.57 6.01
C GLU A 64 -30.95 37.82 5.83
N GLU A 65 -29.74 37.68 5.30
CA GLU A 65 -28.95 38.80 4.80
C GLU A 65 -29.53 39.31 3.45
N PRO A 66 -29.96 40.59 3.34
CA PRO A 66 -30.61 41.16 2.15
C PRO A 66 -29.69 41.41 0.95
#